data_AF-A0A1R1XY60-F1
#
_entry.id   AF-A0A1R1XY60-F1
#
_cell.length_a   1.000
_cell.length_b   1.000
_cell.length_c   1.000
_cell.angle_alpha   90.00
_cell.angle_beta   90.00
_cell.angle_gamma   90.00
#
_symmetry.space_group_name_H-M   'P 1'
#
loop_
_entity.id
_entity.type
_entity.pdbx_description
1 polymer ?
#
loop_
_entity_poly.entity_id
_entity_poly.type
_entity_poly.pdbx_seq_one_letter_code
_entity_poly.pdbx_strand_id
1 'polypeptide(L)'
;MKKRILLGDYNMDISASKRFVSKLLTGFQLAKVTNSRGYRWNKSKLGRMIDHIYYARLKERVNWCKKNTKIDSSDHIPMLA
;
A
#
# COMPACT_ATOMS: atom_id res chain seq x y z
N MET A 1 -8.46 17.81 15.22
CA MET A 1 -7.50 16.67 15.20
C MET A 1 -6.89 16.54 13.81
N LYS A 2 -5.59 16.22 13.69
CA LYS A 2 -4.86 16.19 12.41
C LYS A 2 -5.06 14.86 11.65
N LYS A 3 -5.43 14.95 10.37
CA LYS A 3 -5.46 13.83 9.40
C LYS A 3 -4.03 13.45 9.02
N ARG A 4 -3.73 12.15 8.89
CA ARG A 4 -2.38 11.66 8.56
C ARG A 4 -2.44 10.55 7.53
N ILE A 5 -1.42 10.50 6.67
CA ILE A 5 -1.21 9.47 5.67
C ILE A 5 0.23 8.98 5.80
N LEU A 6 0.43 7.67 5.74
CA LEU A 6 1.75 7.06 5.50
C LEU A 6 1.68 6.34 4.16
N LEU A 7 2.66 6.57 3.29
CA LEU A 7 2.73 6.00 1.96
C LEU A 7 4.19 5.73 1.59
N GLY A 8 4.45 4.57 0.98
CA GLY A 8 5.78 4.23 0.48
C GLY A 8 6.02 2.73 0.41
N ASP A 9 7.24 2.37 0.05
CA ASP A 9 7.75 0.99 0.08
C ASP A 9 8.24 0.64 1.48
N TYR A 10 7.59 -0.32 2.12
CA TYR A 10 7.96 -0.80 3.46
C TYR A 10 8.90 -2.01 3.39
N ASN A 11 9.13 -2.56 2.19
CA ASN A 11 9.81 -3.84 1.97
C ASN A 11 9.24 -5.00 2.83
N MET A 12 7.95 -4.91 3.15
CA MET A 12 7.22 -5.83 4.03
C MET A 12 5.94 -6.26 3.33
N ASP A 13 5.53 -7.53 3.48
CA ASP A 13 4.18 -7.92 3.06
C ASP A 13 3.09 -7.22 3.90
N ILE A 14 1.83 -7.37 3.47
CA ILE A 14 0.67 -6.77 4.14
C ILE A 14 0.64 -7.11 5.64
N SER A 15 0.95 -8.35 6.01
CA SER A 15 0.87 -8.82 7.40
C SER A 15 1.98 -8.22 8.27
N ALA A 16 3.21 -8.21 7.76
CA ALA A 16 4.35 -7.59 8.44
C ALA A 16 4.18 -6.07 8.56
N SER A 17 3.74 -5.41 7.49
CA SER A 17 3.47 -3.96 7.46
C SER A 17 2.39 -3.58 8.48
N LYS A 18 1.30 -4.34 8.57
CA LYS A 18 0.24 -4.09 9.57
C LYS A 18 0.75 -4.18 11.00
N ARG A 19 1.57 -5.20 11.30
CA ARG A 19 2.19 -5.37 12.64
C ARG A 19 3.19 -4.26 12.96
N PHE A 20 3.91 -3.75 11.96
CA PHE A 20 4.81 -2.63 12.13
C PHE A 20 4.05 -1.34 12.45
N VAL A 21 3.04 -1.01 11.64
CA VAL A 21 2.26 0.22 11.79
C VAL A 21 1.40 0.21 13.06
N SER A 22 0.90 -0.94 13.51
CA SER A 22 0.13 -1.03 14.75
C SER A 22 0.94 -0.60 15.99
N LYS A 23 2.26 -0.80 16.00
CA LYS A 23 3.16 -0.36 17.07
C LYS A 23 3.25 1.16 17.20
N LEU A 24 2.86 1.91 16.16
CA LEU A 24 2.87 3.38 16.20
C LEU A 24 1.72 3.97 17.04
N LEU A 25 0.78 3.16 17.54
CA LEU A 25 -0.34 3.58 18.42
C LEU A 25 -1.12 4.82 17.95
N THR A 26 -1.20 5.00 16.63
CA THR A 26 -1.64 6.26 15.98
C THR A 26 -3.01 6.14 15.32
N GLY A 27 -3.62 4.95 15.35
CA GLY A 27 -4.92 4.65 14.75
C GLY A 27 -4.88 4.57 13.21
N PHE A 28 -3.72 4.25 12.63
CA PHE A 28 -3.60 4.01 11.20
C PHE A 28 -4.33 2.75 10.78
N GLN A 29 -5.01 2.81 9.64
CA GLN A 29 -5.70 1.70 9.01
C GLN A 29 -5.22 1.59 7.56
N LEU A 30 -4.86 0.38 7.16
CA LEU A 30 -4.37 0.10 5.80
C LEU A 30 -5.48 0.38 4.78
N ALA A 31 -5.14 1.05 3.68
CA ALA A 31 -6.00 1.20 2.52
C ALA A 31 -6.39 -0.19 1.99
N LYS A 32 -7.69 -0.41 1.72
CA LYS A 32 -8.10 -1.68 1.12
C LYS A 32 -7.63 -1.69 -0.32
N VAL A 33 -6.87 -2.71 -0.66
CA VAL A 33 -6.41 -2.90 -2.03
C VAL A 33 -7.15 -4.09 -2.63
N THR A 34 -8.01 -3.80 -3.60
CA THR A 34 -8.82 -4.80 -4.32
C THR A 34 -8.02 -5.33 -5.52
N ASN A 35 -8.12 -6.64 -5.78
CA ASN A 35 -7.52 -7.32 -6.95
C ASN A 35 -5.99 -7.39 -7.04
N SER A 36 -5.24 -7.25 -5.95
CA SER A 36 -3.78 -7.41 -6.01
C SER A 36 -3.28 -8.69 -5.36
N ARG A 37 -2.67 -9.56 -6.17
CA ARG A 37 -1.76 -10.60 -5.68
C ARG A 37 -0.35 -10.03 -5.40
N GLY A 38 -0.10 -8.76 -5.76
CA GLY A 38 1.23 -8.16 -5.77
C GLY A 38 1.32 -6.93 -6.67
N TYR A 39 2.24 -6.01 -6.35
CA TYR A 39 2.52 -4.80 -7.14
C TYR A 39 3.99 -4.67 -7.55
N ARG A 40 4.78 -5.73 -7.38
CA ARG A 40 6.18 -5.74 -7.79
C ARG A 40 6.39 -6.73 -8.91
N TRP A 41 7.12 -6.38 -9.95
CA TRP A 41 7.62 -7.34 -10.93
C TRP A 41 8.91 -7.96 -10.41
N ASN A 42 8.96 -9.30 -10.39
CA ASN A 42 10.18 -10.04 -10.06
C ASN A 42 10.39 -11.10 -11.13
N LYS A 43 11.37 -10.86 -12.03
CA LYS A 43 11.78 -11.80 -13.08
C LYS A 43 10.58 -12.44 -13.79
N SER A 44 9.74 -11.59 -14.39
CA SER A 44 8.47 -11.92 -15.09
C SER A 44 7.31 -12.49 -14.26
N LYS A 45 7.45 -12.61 -12.94
CA LYS A 45 6.38 -12.99 -12.02
C LYS A 45 5.91 -11.79 -11.20
N LEU A 46 4.62 -11.78 -10.86
CA LEU A 46 4.08 -10.83 -9.90
C LEU A 46 4.59 -11.21 -8.50
N GLY A 47 5.44 -10.37 -7.93
CA GLY A 47 6.01 -10.48 -6.59
C GLY A 47 5.09 -9.95 -5.50
N ARG A 48 5.56 -9.97 -4.24
CA ARG A 48 4.79 -9.54 -3.06
C ARG A 48 4.44 -8.05 -3.12
N MET A 49 3.34 -7.68 -2.46
CA MET A 49 2.98 -6.29 -2.21
C MET A 49 3.82 -5.72 -1.07
N ILE A 50 4.70 -4.76 -1.38
CA ILE A 50 5.59 -4.11 -0.41
C ILE A 50 5.37 -2.60 -0.27
N ASP A 51 4.69 -2.00 -1.24
CA ASP A 51 4.14 -0.64 -1.15
C ASP A 51 2.81 -0.66 -0.40
N HIS A 52 2.66 0.25 0.58
CA HIS A 52 1.45 0.33 1.41
C HIS A 52 1.01 1.78 1.61
N ILE A 53 -0.30 1.98 1.74
CA ILE A 53 -0.90 3.26 2.10
C ILE A 53 -1.71 3.06 3.38
N TYR A 54 -1.46 3.91 4.39
CA TYR A 54 -2.17 3.92 5.65
C TYR A 54 -2.82 5.27 5.90
N TYR A 55 -4.06 5.23 6.38
CA TYR A 55 -4.84 6.42 6.72
C TYR A 55 -5.14 6.45 8.22
N ALA A 56 -4.95 7.60 8.87
CA ALA A 56 -5.46 7.83 10.21
C ALA A 56 -6.41 9.02 10.21
N ARG A 57 -7.59 8.81 10.80
CA ARG A 57 -8.61 9.86 11.02
C ARG A 57 -9.17 10.48 9.74
N LEU A 58 -9.12 9.74 8.62
CA LEU A 58 -9.79 10.07 7.37
C LEU A 58 -11.17 9.40 7.33
N LYS A 59 -12.23 10.22 7.16
CA LYS A 59 -13.63 9.78 7.05
C LYS A 59 -13.91 9.13 5.70
N GLU A 60 -13.36 9.71 4.64
CA GLU A 60 -13.38 9.16 3.29
C GLU A 60 -12.05 8.49 3.04
N ARG A 61 -12.09 7.24 2.58
CA ARG A 61 -10.91 6.44 2.28
C ARG A 61 -11.10 5.91 0.89
N VAL A 62 -10.11 6.14 0.03
CA VAL A 62 -10.11 5.54 -1.29
C VAL A 62 -9.95 4.04 -1.11
N ASN A 63 -11.01 3.32 -1.45
CA ASN A 63 -11.19 1.90 -1.17
C ASN A 63 -10.68 1.01 -2.32
N TRP A 64 -9.89 1.59 -3.23
CA TRP A 64 -9.40 0.89 -4.41
C TRP A 64 -8.07 1.50 -4.88
N CYS A 65 -7.00 0.72 -4.81
CA CYS A 65 -5.74 1.05 -5.47
C CYS A 65 -5.66 0.33 -6.82
N LYS A 66 -5.73 1.05 -7.93
CA LYS A 66 -5.64 0.45 -9.27
C LYS A 66 -4.17 0.32 -9.69
N LYS A 67 -3.78 -0.89 -10.10
CA LYS A 67 -2.51 -1.13 -10.82
C LYS A 67 -2.54 -0.32 -12.12
N ASN A 68 -1.61 0.62 -12.28
CA ASN A 68 -1.41 1.27 -13.56
C ASN A 68 -0.30 0.53 -14.34
N THR A 69 -0.72 -0.33 -15.28
CA THR A 69 0.19 -1.07 -16.20
C THR A 69 0.74 -0.21 -17.33
N LYS A 70 0.24 1.02 -17.53
CA LYS A 70 0.65 1.87 -18.64
C LYS A 70 1.96 2.62 -18.38
N ILE A 71 2.49 2.54 -17.16
CA ILE A 71 3.74 3.18 -16.74
C ILE A 71 4.71 2.07 -16.35
N ASP A 72 5.65 1.76 -17.24
CA ASP A 72 6.71 0.78 -17.03
C ASP A 72 8.05 1.50 -16.81
N SER A 73 8.12 2.29 -15.74
CA SER A 73 9.32 3.04 -15.36
C SER A 73 10.04 2.47 -14.13
N SER A 74 9.51 1.41 -13.53
CA SER A 74 10.03 0.77 -12.31
C SER A 74 9.55 -0.68 -12.20
N ASP A 75 10.29 -1.51 -11.48
CA ASP A 75 9.82 -2.83 -11.04
C ASP A 75 8.68 -2.73 -10.01
N HIS A 76 8.42 -1.54 -9.46
CA HIS A 76 7.24 -1.23 -8.66
C HIS A 76 6.11 -0.65 -9.51
N ILE A 77 4.95 -1.28 -9.40
CA ILE A 77 3.73 -0.86 -10.06
C ILE A 77 3.10 0.26 -9.22
N PRO A 78 2.87 1.45 -9.77
CA PRO A 78 2.31 2.56 -9.02
C PRO A 78 0.91 2.25 -8.49
N MET A 79 0.68 2.61 -7.23
CA MET A 79 -0.63 2.58 -6.58
C MET A 79 -1.28 3.95 -6.65
N LEU A 80 -2.46 4.02 -7.26
CA LEU A 80 -3.29 5.23 -7.30
C LEU A 80 -4.37 5.12 -6.22
N ALA A 81 -4.42 6.06 -5.29
CA ALA A 81 -5.34 6.08 -4.16
C ALA A 81 -5.84 7.49 -3.85
#